data_AF-A0A2A5D8C9-F1
#
_entry.id   AF-A0A2A5D8C9-F1
#
_cell.length_a   1.000
_cell.length_b   1.000
_cell.length_c   1.000
_cell.angle_alpha   90.00
_cell.angle_beta   90.00
_cell.angle_gamma   90.00
#
_symmetry.space_group_name_H-M   'P 1'
#
loop_
_entity.id
_entity.type
_entity.pdbx_description
1 polymer ?
#
loop_
_entity_poly.entity_id
_entity_poly.type
_entity_poly.pdbx_seq_one_letter_code
_entity_poly.pdbx_strand_id
1 'polypeptide(L)'
;MTLAVGASAQTQQISAGNLHRTVAPTHGVYNMTTGFEVNAQSYRSGPATIFDNTDGVGYYFSTLASNDIEWIDSVAFAADEISGDEQINGFVFNYCSLLADPVGDAITTEVRFYDDNPGFAEPTGWTDLVAGTIQNAACAYGIAGLPGDTSLAGISCWGVTIDLHCGFECSVPQEITFGGVTEFNGVGWMYMDAFGGGSTGPNLGSTVLQTSPGYGTRDLFELMDLAIVGGEWQGTFWFGGAPKAQAYFDLTLFGDGILDTDVVNADLPDTGDVLCLGSDMEFRAGNAVTWALDDAGGTAVFPSAAYAMLVGTAGGNFGAAAGAGTTLLVDPGSLLFPPTPFVMSGAVPSVTTPTLPGLPPTVWAQSLGFNGGIGAGNAAEASNALRHNN
;
A
#
# COMPACT_ATOMS: atom_id res chain seq x y z
N MET A 1 18.15 48.16 -2.16
CA MET A 1 18.95 47.46 -3.18
C MET A 1 18.59 46.00 -3.04
N THR A 2 17.73 45.54 -3.94
CA THR A 2 17.05 44.24 -3.89
C THR A 2 17.91 43.23 -4.65
N LEU A 3 18.37 42.16 -4.00
CA LEU A 3 18.92 41.01 -4.72
C LEU A 3 17.76 40.09 -5.08
N ALA A 4 17.43 40.07 -6.37
CA ALA A 4 16.66 39.00 -6.96
C ALA A 4 17.58 37.77 -7.06
N VAL A 5 17.29 36.73 -6.30
CA VAL A 5 17.87 35.39 -6.53
C VAL A 5 16.85 34.68 -7.41
N GLY A 6 17.17 34.60 -8.70
CA GLY A 6 16.37 33.85 -9.66
C GLY A 6 16.50 32.36 -9.36
N ALA A 7 15.39 31.71 -9.03
CA ALA A 7 15.26 30.27 -9.15
C ALA A 7 15.23 29.93 -10.64
N SER A 8 16.36 29.46 -11.18
CA SER A 8 16.35 28.73 -12.43
C SER A 8 15.96 27.29 -12.11
N ALA A 9 14.70 26.93 -12.32
CA ALA A 9 14.31 25.53 -12.46
C ALA A 9 15.03 24.99 -13.70
N GLN A 10 16.14 24.29 -13.51
CA GLN A 10 16.80 23.60 -14.61
C GLN A 10 15.91 22.43 -15.02
N THR A 11 15.29 22.56 -16.19
CA THR A 11 14.60 21.47 -16.87
C THR A 11 15.66 20.44 -17.28
N GLN A 12 15.86 19.41 -16.47
CA GLN A 12 16.74 18.31 -16.85
C GLN A 12 15.96 17.38 -17.78
N GLN A 13 16.03 17.68 -19.08
CA GLN A 13 15.55 16.76 -20.10
C GLN A 13 16.49 15.54 -20.09
N ILE A 14 16.07 14.45 -19.44
CA ILE A 14 16.77 13.17 -19.52
C ILE A 14 16.96 12.82 -21.00
N SER A 15 18.17 12.37 -21.32
CA SER A 15 18.57 11.97 -22.67
C SER A 15 17.52 11.03 -23.30
N ALA A 16 17.25 11.22 -24.60
CA ALA A 16 16.22 10.53 -25.39
C ALA A 16 16.34 8.98 -25.47
N GLY A 17 17.14 8.33 -24.62
CA GLY A 17 17.40 6.89 -24.60
C GLY A 17 16.64 6.08 -23.54
N ASN A 18 15.87 6.73 -22.66
CA ASN A 18 15.21 6.06 -21.53
C ASN A 18 13.75 5.68 -21.79
N LEU A 19 13.16 6.12 -22.91
CA LEU A 19 11.77 5.86 -23.26
C LEU A 19 11.68 4.75 -24.30
N HIS A 20 10.92 3.71 -23.99
CA HIS A 20 10.83 2.49 -24.81
C HIS A 20 9.38 2.12 -25.06
N ARG A 21 9.10 1.44 -26.19
CA ARG A 21 7.76 0.89 -26.44
C ARG A 21 7.56 -0.38 -25.65
N THR A 22 6.37 -0.54 -25.09
CA THR A 22 5.93 -1.76 -24.39
C THR A 22 5.59 -2.88 -25.38
N VAL A 23 5.43 -4.08 -24.82
CA VAL A 23 4.74 -5.23 -25.43
C VAL A 23 3.57 -5.63 -24.53
N ALA A 24 2.71 -6.52 -25.02
CA ALA A 24 1.59 -7.02 -24.22
C ALA A 24 2.10 -7.65 -22.91
N PRO A 25 1.56 -7.27 -21.74
CA PRO A 25 2.05 -7.77 -20.47
C PRO A 25 1.62 -9.21 -20.21
N THR A 26 2.46 -9.95 -19.51
CA THR A 26 2.06 -11.17 -18.80
C THR A 26 1.67 -10.80 -17.37
N HIS A 27 0.63 -11.43 -16.82
CA HIS A 27 0.14 -11.10 -15.49
C HIS A 27 0.62 -12.12 -14.44
N GLY A 28 0.93 -11.61 -13.26
CA GLY A 28 1.25 -12.44 -12.10
C GLY A 28 0.88 -11.77 -10.79
N VAL A 29 0.91 -12.55 -9.72
CA VAL A 29 0.64 -12.12 -8.36
C VAL A 29 1.94 -12.25 -7.57
N TYR A 30 2.24 -11.24 -6.77
CA TYR A 30 3.36 -11.27 -5.84
C TYR A 30 2.79 -11.29 -4.42
N ASN A 31 3.01 -12.40 -3.73
CA ASN A 31 2.68 -12.52 -2.32
C ASN A 31 3.91 -12.15 -1.49
N MET A 32 3.73 -11.32 -0.47
CA MET A 32 4.83 -10.82 0.36
C MET A 32 5.60 -11.93 1.11
N THR A 33 5.01 -13.12 1.26
CA THR A 33 5.62 -14.27 1.95
C THR A 33 6.14 -15.36 1.02
N THR A 34 5.52 -15.58 -0.13
CA THR A 34 5.89 -16.68 -1.06
C THR A 34 6.56 -16.21 -2.35
N GLY A 35 6.51 -14.91 -2.66
CA GLY A 35 7.11 -14.32 -3.86
C GLY A 35 6.16 -14.29 -5.06
N PHE A 36 6.76 -14.21 -6.27
CA PHE A 36 6.03 -14.04 -7.52
C PHE A 36 5.52 -15.36 -8.12
N GLU A 37 4.26 -15.37 -8.54
CA GLU A 37 3.62 -16.48 -9.24
C GLU A 37 2.91 -16.02 -10.52
N VAL A 38 3.24 -16.64 -11.64
CA VAL A 38 2.66 -16.32 -12.96
C VAL A 38 1.29 -16.98 -13.12
N ASN A 39 0.31 -16.23 -13.62
CA ASN A 39 -1.07 -16.70 -13.82
C ASN A 39 -1.75 -17.28 -12.55
N ALA A 40 -1.25 -16.96 -11.36
CA ALA A 40 -1.94 -17.28 -10.12
C ALA A 40 -3.29 -16.56 -10.09
N GLN A 41 -4.29 -17.18 -9.47
CA GLN A 41 -5.52 -16.46 -9.15
C GLN A 41 -5.15 -15.35 -8.16
N SER A 42 -5.37 -14.10 -8.56
CA SER A 42 -5.35 -13.03 -7.57
C SER A 42 -6.63 -13.16 -6.75
N TYR A 43 -6.47 -13.40 -5.46
CA TYR A 43 -7.50 -12.98 -4.52
C TYR A 43 -7.33 -11.47 -4.44
N ARG A 44 -8.38 -10.73 -4.82
CA ARG A 44 -8.33 -9.27 -4.84
C ARG A 44 -7.96 -8.82 -3.42
N SER A 45 -6.86 -8.09 -3.26
CA SER A 45 -6.59 -7.34 -2.03
C SER A 45 -7.70 -6.30 -1.92
N GLY A 46 -8.61 -6.51 -0.97
CA GLY A 46 -9.78 -5.66 -0.77
C GLY A 46 -10.87 -5.68 -1.87
N PRO A 47 -12.12 -5.32 -1.51
CA PRO A 47 -13.22 -5.16 -2.47
C PRO A 47 -13.15 -3.85 -3.27
N ALA A 48 -12.42 -2.82 -2.80
CA ALA A 48 -12.48 -1.46 -3.36
C ALA A 48 -11.23 -1.07 -4.15
N THR A 49 -11.44 -0.53 -5.35
CA THR A 49 -10.40 0.21 -6.08
C THR A 49 -10.48 1.67 -5.66
N ILE A 50 -9.45 2.15 -4.97
CA ILE A 50 -9.37 3.50 -4.39
C ILE A 50 -8.63 4.49 -5.31
N PHE A 51 -7.84 3.97 -6.25
CA PHE A 51 -7.19 4.76 -7.30
C PHE A 51 -6.93 3.92 -8.55
N ASP A 52 -7.06 4.53 -9.74
CA ASP A 52 -6.78 3.87 -11.01
C ASP A 52 -6.30 4.86 -12.08
N ASN A 53 -5.04 4.70 -12.50
CA ASN A 53 -4.40 5.45 -13.58
C ASN A 53 -4.19 4.63 -14.85
N THR A 54 -4.81 3.47 -14.94
CA THR A 54 -4.63 2.58 -16.08
C THR A 54 -5.68 2.83 -17.15
N ASP A 55 -5.28 2.81 -18.43
CA ASP A 55 -6.21 2.81 -19.57
C ASP A 55 -6.38 1.40 -20.17
N GLY A 56 -5.78 0.39 -19.53
CA GLY A 56 -5.76 -1.00 -19.93
C GLY A 56 -4.80 -1.32 -21.09
N VAL A 57 -4.00 -0.36 -21.57
CA VAL A 57 -3.08 -0.53 -22.70
C VAL A 57 -1.74 0.16 -22.41
N GLY A 58 -0.71 -0.62 -22.05
CA GLY A 58 0.65 -0.06 -21.96
C GLY A 58 1.16 0.36 -23.34
N TYR A 59 1.67 1.60 -23.47
CA TYR A 59 2.28 2.11 -24.72
C TYR A 59 3.78 2.31 -24.62
N TYR A 60 4.23 2.90 -23.52
CA TYR A 60 5.63 3.18 -23.26
C TYR A 60 5.98 2.85 -21.82
N PHE A 61 7.25 2.57 -21.58
CA PHE A 61 7.84 2.49 -20.25
C PHE A 61 9.12 3.29 -20.24
N SER A 62 9.54 3.73 -19.05
CA SER A 62 10.78 4.47 -18.89
C SER A 62 11.75 3.72 -17.99
N THR A 63 13.03 3.71 -18.36
CA THR A 63 14.12 3.23 -17.51
C THR A 63 14.87 4.39 -16.86
N LEU A 64 15.55 4.11 -15.77
CA LEU A 64 16.53 5.00 -15.14
C LEU A 64 17.91 4.40 -15.25
N ALA A 65 18.95 5.22 -15.40
CA ALA A 65 20.30 4.73 -15.71
C ALA A 65 21.07 4.19 -14.48
N SER A 66 20.55 4.36 -13.27
CA SER A 66 21.20 4.03 -11.99
C SER A 66 20.18 3.50 -10.98
N ASN A 67 20.63 2.68 -10.02
CA ASN A 67 19.84 2.25 -8.86
C ASN A 67 19.66 3.32 -7.80
N ASP A 68 20.41 4.41 -7.88
CA ASP A 68 20.33 5.52 -6.92
C ASP A 68 19.41 6.63 -7.44
N ILE A 69 18.67 6.41 -8.51
CA ILE A 69 17.73 7.40 -9.06
C ILE A 69 16.33 6.84 -8.97
N GLU A 70 15.39 7.68 -8.53
CA GLU A 70 13.98 7.32 -8.46
C GLU A 70 13.08 8.42 -9.03
N TRP A 71 11.92 7.99 -9.53
CA TRP A 71 10.83 8.86 -9.90
C TRP A 71 9.77 8.83 -8.81
N ILE A 72 9.27 10.00 -8.44
CA ILE A 72 8.11 10.13 -7.56
C ILE A 72 6.97 10.75 -8.38
N ASP A 73 5.90 9.99 -8.51
CA ASP A 73 4.63 10.39 -9.11
C ASP A 73 3.63 10.78 -8.00
N SER A 74 2.45 11.28 -8.37
CA SER A 74 1.44 11.79 -7.43
C SER A 74 0.11 11.05 -7.56
N VAL A 75 -0.49 10.76 -6.42
CA VAL A 75 -1.89 10.34 -6.26
C VAL A 75 -2.54 11.19 -5.17
N ALA A 76 -3.86 11.34 -5.13
CA ALA A 76 -4.55 11.90 -3.97
C ALA A 76 -5.80 11.09 -3.64
N PHE A 77 -6.24 11.23 -2.40
CA PHE A 77 -7.50 10.68 -1.89
C PHE A 77 -8.36 11.83 -1.41
N ALA A 78 -9.63 11.84 -1.85
CA ALA A 78 -10.56 12.85 -1.40
C ALA A 78 -10.83 12.68 0.10
N ALA A 79 -11.14 13.78 0.79
CA ALA A 79 -11.49 13.74 2.21
C ALA A 79 -12.90 13.16 2.44
N ASP A 80 -13.06 11.85 2.32
CA ASP A 80 -14.34 11.16 2.43
C ASP A 80 -14.52 10.35 3.72
N GLU A 81 -13.44 10.12 4.47
CA GLU A 81 -13.44 9.39 5.74
C GLU A 81 -13.13 10.28 6.96
N ILE A 82 -13.59 9.84 8.12
CA ILE A 82 -13.36 10.49 9.43
C ILE A 82 -11.92 10.26 9.91
N SER A 83 -11.29 9.14 9.54
CA SER A 83 -9.90 8.81 9.87
C SER A 83 -8.94 9.88 9.33
N GLY A 84 -9.24 10.41 8.13
CA GLY A 84 -8.37 11.31 7.39
C GLY A 84 -7.19 10.59 6.71
N ASP A 85 -7.19 9.26 6.73
CA ASP A 85 -6.19 8.40 6.10
C ASP A 85 -6.88 7.41 5.17
N GLU A 86 -6.24 7.07 4.07
CA GLU A 86 -6.61 5.99 3.17
C GLU A 86 -5.67 4.80 3.41
N GLN A 87 -6.22 3.60 3.45
CA GLN A 87 -5.42 2.39 3.65
C GLN A 87 -5.29 1.58 2.36
N ILE A 88 -4.07 1.55 1.83
CA ILE A 88 -3.69 0.73 0.69
C ILE A 88 -3.43 -0.70 1.19
N ASN A 89 -4.27 -1.64 0.80
CA ASN A 89 -4.10 -3.07 1.10
C ASN A 89 -3.65 -3.90 -0.10
N GLY A 90 -3.42 -3.26 -1.23
CA GLY A 90 -2.84 -3.88 -2.40
C GLY A 90 -2.70 -2.89 -3.54
N PHE A 91 -1.93 -3.28 -4.55
CA PHE A 91 -1.75 -2.46 -5.73
C PHE A 91 -1.40 -3.30 -6.95
N VAL A 92 -1.69 -2.76 -8.14
CA VAL A 92 -1.17 -3.26 -9.41
C VAL A 92 -0.29 -2.20 -10.02
N PHE A 93 0.92 -2.60 -10.39
CA PHE A 93 1.79 -1.78 -11.24
C PHE A 93 2.21 -2.61 -12.45
N ASN A 94 2.48 -1.91 -13.54
CA ASN A 94 3.02 -2.52 -14.74
C ASN A 94 4.46 -2.04 -14.97
N TYR A 95 5.32 -2.94 -15.40
CA TYR A 95 6.69 -2.62 -15.78
C TYR A 95 7.12 -3.43 -17.01
N CYS A 96 8.19 -2.99 -17.66
CA CYS A 96 8.88 -3.78 -18.66
C CYS A 96 10.36 -3.89 -18.34
N SER A 97 10.99 -4.95 -18.84
CA SER A 97 12.43 -5.15 -18.75
C SER A 97 13.04 -5.52 -20.08
N LEU A 98 14.19 -4.93 -20.36
CA LEU A 98 15.11 -5.27 -21.45
C LEU A 98 16.19 -6.27 -21.00
N LEU A 99 16.24 -6.59 -19.70
CA LEU A 99 17.24 -7.50 -19.14
C LEU A 99 16.88 -8.93 -19.49
N ALA A 100 17.72 -9.60 -20.28
CA ALA A 100 17.53 -11.02 -20.60
C ALA A 100 17.51 -11.88 -19.33
N ASP A 101 16.39 -12.56 -19.09
CA ASP A 101 16.16 -13.34 -17.88
C ASP A 101 15.36 -14.61 -18.23
N PRO A 102 16.03 -15.66 -18.74
CA PRO A 102 15.36 -16.89 -19.14
C PRO A 102 14.80 -17.70 -17.95
N VAL A 103 15.16 -17.36 -16.71
CA VAL A 103 14.69 -18.05 -15.50
C VAL A 103 13.43 -17.37 -14.95
N GLY A 104 13.36 -16.03 -15.04
CA GLY A 104 12.20 -15.24 -14.66
C GLY A 104 12.19 -14.81 -13.20
N ASP A 105 13.37 -14.57 -12.61
CA ASP A 105 13.56 -14.21 -11.21
C ASP A 105 14.66 -13.15 -10.98
N ALA A 106 15.10 -12.45 -12.02
CA ALA A 106 16.29 -11.58 -11.94
C ALA A 106 16.01 -10.17 -11.40
N ILE A 107 14.76 -9.69 -11.46
CA ILE A 107 14.41 -8.30 -11.17
C ILE A 107 14.10 -8.11 -9.68
N THR A 108 14.70 -7.07 -9.12
CA THR A 108 14.35 -6.53 -7.81
C THR A 108 13.95 -5.07 -8.00
N THR A 109 12.79 -4.71 -7.47
CA THR A 109 12.28 -3.34 -7.47
C THR A 109 11.94 -2.92 -6.05
N GLU A 110 11.95 -1.62 -5.83
CA GLU A 110 11.36 -1.02 -4.64
C GLU A 110 10.17 -0.16 -5.03
N VAL A 111 9.10 -0.23 -4.25
CA VAL A 111 7.94 0.66 -4.35
C VAL A 111 7.78 1.36 -3.00
N ARG A 112 7.68 2.69 -3.02
CA ARG A 112 7.45 3.49 -1.80
C ARG A 112 6.23 4.37 -1.96
N PHE A 113 5.57 4.62 -0.84
CA PHE A 113 4.57 5.67 -0.72
C PHE A 113 5.04 6.71 0.30
N TYR A 114 4.86 7.97 -0.02
CA TYR A 114 5.22 9.13 0.79
C TYR A 114 3.94 9.84 1.21
N ASP A 115 3.90 10.35 2.44
CA ASP A 115 2.75 11.10 2.95
C ASP A 115 2.41 12.32 2.09
N ASP A 116 3.38 12.84 1.34
CA ASP A 116 3.18 13.93 0.41
C ASP A 116 4.03 13.85 -0.87
N ASN A 117 3.57 14.57 -1.89
CA ASN A 117 4.36 14.95 -3.06
C ASN A 117 4.04 16.41 -3.43
N PRO A 118 4.76 17.41 -2.86
CA PRO A 118 4.49 18.82 -3.12
C PRO A 118 4.55 19.16 -4.61
N GLY A 119 5.41 18.45 -5.34
CA GLY A 119 5.77 18.71 -6.72
C GLY A 119 6.52 20.03 -6.89
N PHE A 120 7.47 20.03 -7.80
CA PHE A 120 8.52 21.05 -7.90
C PHE A 120 9.39 21.18 -6.63
N ALA A 121 9.42 20.13 -5.81
CA ALA A 121 10.22 20.01 -4.58
C ALA A 121 10.32 18.54 -4.15
N GLU A 122 11.25 18.24 -3.24
CA GLU A 122 11.33 16.97 -2.54
C GLU A 122 10.13 16.75 -1.59
N PRO A 123 9.75 15.48 -1.28
CA PRO A 123 8.78 15.19 -0.23
C PRO A 123 9.15 15.85 1.11
N THR A 124 8.14 16.18 1.91
CA THR A 124 8.37 16.84 3.20
C THR A 124 9.15 15.92 4.13
N GLY A 125 10.13 16.49 4.85
CA GLY A 125 10.97 15.75 5.80
C GLY A 125 12.12 14.97 5.18
N TRP A 126 12.31 15.04 3.85
CA TRP A 126 13.37 14.32 3.13
C TRP A 126 14.79 14.58 3.65
N THR A 127 15.10 15.84 3.98
CA THR A 127 16.45 16.28 4.39
C THR A 127 16.64 16.42 5.90
N ASP A 128 15.70 15.93 6.73
CA ASP A 128 15.85 16.01 8.19
C ASP A 128 16.83 14.94 8.74
N LEU A 129 18.06 15.37 8.99
CA LEU A 129 19.14 14.59 9.61
C LEU A 129 18.82 14.02 11.00
N VAL A 130 17.72 14.42 11.65
CA VAL A 130 17.34 13.95 12.99
C VAL A 130 16.67 12.56 12.95
N ALA A 131 16.14 12.13 11.80
CA ALA A 131 15.39 10.87 11.65
C ALA A 131 16.15 9.79 10.85
N GLY A 132 17.46 9.67 11.09
CA GLY A 132 18.38 8.67 10.51
C GLY A 132 17.78 7.55 9.64
N THR A 133 17.99 7.70 8.33
CA THR A 133 17.90 6.74 7.20
C THR A 133 16.53 6.46 6.56
N ILE A 134 16.55 6.59 5.21
CA ILE A 134 15.47 6.47 4.22
C ILE A 134 14.38 7.55 4.35
N GLN A 135 14.63 8.70 3.70
CA GLN A 135 13.67 9.33 2.78
C GLN A 135 12.20 9.18 3.20
N ASN A 136 11.80 9.78 4.33
CA ASN A 136 10.46 9.91 4.95
C ASN A 136 9.25 9.24 4.25
N ALA A 137 9.32 7.96 3.92
CA ALA A 137 8.27 7.20 3.26
C ALA A 137 7.32 6.66 4.32
N ALA A 138 6.01 6.74 4.06
CA ALA A 138 4.97 6.11 4.88
C ALA A 138 5.15 4.58 4.89
N CYS A 139 5.49 4.02 3.74
CA CYS A 139 5.79 2.60 3.58
C CYS A 139 6.74 2.36 2.40
N ALA A 140 7.51 1.27 2.49
CA ALA A 140 8.47 0.85 1.48
C ALA A 140 8.45 -0.67 1.31
N TYR A 141 8.30 -1.12 0.06
CA TYR A 141 8.20 -2.53 -0.29
C TYR A 141 9.36 -2.93 -1.20
N GLY A 142 10.26 -3.77 -0.68
CA GLY A 142 11.27 -4.46 -1.48
C GLY A 142 10.67 -5.70 -2.14
N ILE A 143 10.60 -5.71 -3.47
CA ILE A 143 9.96 -6.77 -4.26
C ILE A 143 11.05 -7.43 -5.11
N ALA A 144 11.37 -8.69 -4.80
CA ALA A 144 12.50 -9.41 -5.42
C ALA A 144 12.03 -10.68 -6.13
N GLY A 145 12.77 -11.14 -7.14
CA GLY A 145 12.38 -12.34 -7.88
C GLY A 145 11.29 -12.08 -8.91
N LEU A 146 11.18 -10.83 -9.37
CA LEU A 146 10.34 -10.49 -10.51
C LEU A 146 11.03 -10.90 -11.83
N PRO A 147 10.27 -11.23 -12.87
CA PRO A 147 10.84 -11.65 -14.15
C PRO A 147 11.36 -10.50 -15.03
N GLY A 148 12.51 -10.70 -15.66
CA GLY A 148 13.00 -9.82 -16.74
C GLY A 148 12.39 -10.16 -18.10
N ASP A 149 13.19 -10.05 -19.17
CA ASP A 149 12.88 -10.57 -20.50
C ASP A 149 13.07 -12.09 -20.56
N THR A 150 12.00 -12.81 -20.21
CA THR A 150 11.91 -14.28 -20.33
C THR A 150 11.76 -14.78 -21.76
N SER A 151 11.38 -13.90 -22.70
CA SER A 151 11.20 -14.25 -24.10
C SER A 151 12.51 -14.27 -24.89
N LEU A 152 13.53 -13.57 -24.37
CA LEU A 152 14.80 -13.28 -25.04
C LEU A 152 14.64 -12.56 -26.39
N ALA A 153 13.47 -11.94 -26.62
CA ALA A 153 13.18 -11.16 -27.82
C ALA A 153 13.63 -9.69 -27.71
N GLY A 154 14.21 -9.31 -26.56
CA GLY A 154 14.74 -7.99 -26.25
C GLY A 154 13.81 -7.14 -25.38
N ILE A 155 12.63 -7.65 -25.00
CA ILE A 155 11.69 -7.00 -24.07
C ILE A 155 10.61 -7.98 -23.59
N SER A 156 10.30 -7.97 -22.29
CA SER A 156 9.04 -8.48 -21.73
C SER A 156 8.39 -7.43 -20.84
N CYS A 157 7.06 -7.44 -20.77
CA CYS A 157 6.28 -6.59 -19.88
C CYS A 157 5.42 -7.43 -18.95
N TRP A 158 5.16 -6.89 -17.77
CA TRP A 158 4.52 -7.59 -16.66
C TRP A 158 3.54 -6.67 -15.93
N GLY A 159 2.37 -7.21 -15.63
CA GLY A 159 1.44 -6.61 -14.68
C GLY A 159 1.48 -7.40 -13.38
N VAL A 160 1.92 -6.76 -12.30
CA VAL A 160 2.12 -7.41 -11.01
C VAL A 160 1.04 -6.94 -10.06
N THR A 161 0.23 -7.88 -9.59
CA THR A 161 -0.69 -7.64 -8.46
C THR A 161 0.05 -7.93 -7.16
N ILE A 162 0.10 -6.95 -6.27
CA ILE A 162 0.67 -7.06 -4.94
C ILE A 162 -0.48 -7.14 -3.95
N ASP A 163 -0.48 -8.21 -3.16
CA ASP A 163 -1.40 -8.36 -2.03
C ASP A 163 -0.68 -7.97 -0.74
N LEU A 164 -1.17 -6.92 -0.10
CA LEU A 164 -0.66 -6.42 1.17
C LEU A 164 -1.60 -6.75 2.34
N HIS A 165 -2.72 -7.41 2.06
CA HIS A 165 -3.70 -7.73 3.08
C HIS A 165 -3.04 -8.58 4.18
N CYS A 166 -3.44 -8.32 5.43
CA CYS A 166 -3.00 -9.03 6.62
C CYS A 166 -1.56 -8.75 7.09
N GLY A 167 -1.15 -7.50 7.21
CA GLY A 167 0.10 -7.16 7.89
C GLY A 167 1.06 -6.29 7.11
N PHE A 168 0.77 -6.00 5.84
CA PHE A 168 1.65 -5.21 4.98
C PHE A 168 0.96 -3.95 4.45
N GLU A 169 -0.25 -3.63 4.91
CA GLU A 169 -1.01 -2.46 4.47
C GLU A 169 -0.25 -1.15 4.72
N CYS A 170 -0.46 -0.17 3.85
CA CYS A 170 0.08 1.18 3.97
C CYS A 170 -1.03 2.16 4.27
N SER A 171 -0.87 2.98 5.31
CA SER A 171 -1.77 4.11 5.57
C SER A 171 -1.11 5.39 5.08
N VAL A 172 -1.84 6.17 4.29
CA VAL A 172 -1.40 7.46 3.72
C VAL A 172 -2.51 8.49 3.88
N PRO A 173 -2.20 9.78 4.03
CA PRO A 173 -3.21 10.80 4.32
C PRO A 173 -4.19 11.04 3.15
N GLN A 174 -5.43 11.38 3.50
CA GLN A 174 -6.39 12.01 2.61
C GLN A 174 -6.18 13.53 2.54
N GLU A 175 -6.89 14.20 1.63
CA GLU A 175 -6.96 15.66 1.61
C GLU A 175 -7.43 16.24 2.95
N ILE A 176 -6.77 17.30 3.43
CA ILE A 176 -7.11 17.94 4.72
C ILE A 176 -8.44 18.74 4.63
N THR A 177 -8.91 19.11 3.43
CA THR A 177 -10.14 19.92 3.25
C THR A 177 -10.95 19.47 2.04
N PHE A 178 -12.19 18.99 2.30
CA PHE A 178 -13.16 18.61 1.28
C PHE A 178 -13.38 19.71 0.23
N GLY A 179 -12.95 19.48 -1.01
CA GLY A 179 -13.12 20.42 -2.12
C GLY A 179 -12.38 21.77 -1.96
N GLY A 180 -11.37 21.83 -1.10
CA GLY A 180 -10.61 23.04 -0.79
C GLY A 180 -9.38 23.22 -1.70
N VAL A 181 -9.16 24.45 -2.16
CA VAL A 181 -8.00 24.88 -2.97
C VAL A 181 -6.72 25.12 -2.13
N THR A 182 -6.56 24.44 -0.98
CA THR A 182 -5.39 24.62 -0.11
C THR A 182 -4.61 23.33 0.08
N GLU A 183 -3.46 23.27 -0.60
CA GLU A 183 -2.19 22.59 -0.27
C GLU A 183 -2.23 21.14 0.26
N PHE A 184 -3.16 20.29 -0.20
CA PHE A 184 -2.82 18.88 -0.29
C PHE A 184 -2.29 18.63 -1.70
N ASN A 185 -1.00 18.32 -1.81
CA ASN A 185 -0.34 18.12 -3.10
C ASN A 185 -0.36 16.64 -3.55
N GLY A 186 -1.10 15.80 -2.82
CA GLY A 186 -1.18 14.37 -3.04
C GLY A 186 -0.15 13.60 -2.20
N VAL A 187 -0.32 12.29 -2.17
CA VAL A 187 0.60 11.25 -1.73
C VAL A 187 1.61 11.00 -2.84
N GLY A 188 2.88 10.86 -2.49
CA GLY A 188 3.92 10.47 -3.43
C GLY A 188 3.97 8.97 -3.60
N TRP A 189 4.18 8.48 -4.82
CA TRP A 189 4.48 7.08 -5.03
C TRP A 189 5.65 6.89 -5.98
N MET A 190 6.49 5.92 -5.67
CA MET A 190 7.78 5.72 -6.33
C MET A 190 7.92 4.31 -6.86
N TYR A 191 8.64 4.21 -7.97
CA TYR A 191 9.23 2.98 -8.48
C TYR A 191 10.75 3.15 -8.63
N MET A 192 11.53 2.21 -8.09
CA MET A 192 12.98 2.17 -8.22
C MET A 192 13.46 0.78 -8.69
N ASP A 193 14.24 0.75 -9.76
CA ASP A 193 14.96 -0.45 -10.20
C ASP A 193 16.14 -0.73 -9.27
N ALA A 194 15.86 -1.39 -8.14
CA ALA A 194 16.85 -1.72 -7.12
C ALA A 194 17.94 -2.71 -7.60
N PHE A 195 17.70 -3.42 -8.72
CA PHE A 195 18.74 -4.22 -9.36
C PHE A 195 19.86 -3.36 -9.97
N GLY A 196 19.56 -2.11 -10.37
CA GLY A 196 20.55 -1.16 -10.90
C GLY A 196 21.04 -1.46 -12.31
N GLY A 197 20.31 -2.29 -13.05
CA GLY A 197 20.67 -2.65 -14.43
C GLY A 197 20.26 -1.61 -15.46
N GLY A 198 19.45 -0.62 -15.07
CA GLY A 198 18.92 0.45 -15.91
C GLY A 198 18.17 -0.04 -17.15
N SER A 199 17.70 -1.27 -17.08
CA SER A 199 17.05 -2.00 -18.17
C SER A 199 15.58 -2.27 -17.85
N THR A 200 15.14 -1.91 -16.65
CA THR A 200 13.79 -2.16 -16.15
C THR A 200 13.17 -0.86 -15.72
N GLY A 201 11.86 -0.72 -15.91
CA GLY A 201 11.13 0.39 -15.32
C GLY A 201 9.64 0.37 -15.60
N PRO A 202 8.90 1.29 -14.96
CA PRO A 202 7.45 1.27 -14.92
C PRO A 202 6.85 1.73 -16.26
N ASN A 203 5.68 1.18 -16.58
CA ASN A 203 4.89 1.66 -17.69
C ASN A 203 4.37 3.07 -17.41
N LEU A 204 4.39 3.91 -18.44
CA LEU A 204 3.78 5.22 -18.43
C LEU A 204 2.31 5.12 -18.81
N GLY A 205 1.49 5.89 -18.11
CA GLY A 205 0.07 5.96 -18.39
C GLY A 205 -0.28 6.72 -19.67
N SER A 206 -1.56 6.66 -20.02
CA SER A 206 -2.10 7.19 -21.27
C SER A 206 -3.51 7.77 -21.11
N THR A 207 -3.83 8.75 -21.96
CA THR A 207 -5.16 9.36 -22.07
C THR A 207 -5.87 8.96 -23.38
N VAL A 208 -5.42 7.92 -24.09
CA VAL A 208 -6.03 7.53 -25.38
C VAL A 208 -7.44 6.98 -25.19
N LEU A 209 -7.66 6.14 -24.17
CA LEU A 209 -8.96 5.54 -23.86
C LEU A 209 -9.53 6.03 -22.52
N GLN A 210 -8.75 6.80 -21.77
CA GLN A 210 -9.13 7.34 -20.48
C GLN A 210 -9.37 8.85 -20.59
N THR A 211 -10.56 9.30 -20.18
CA THR A 211 -10.93 10.73 -20.22
C THR A 211 -10.56 11.49 -18.95
N SER A 212 -10.33 10.77 -17.84
CA SER A 212 -9.81 11.34 -16.59
C SER A 212 -8.90 10.32 -15.92
N PRO A 213 -7.64 10.65 -15.63
CA PRO A 213 -6.81 9.83 -14.75
C PRO A 213 -7.43 9.77 -13.34
N GLY A 214 -6.89 8.87 -12.51
CA GLY A 214 -7.22 8.77 -11.10
C GLY A 214 -7.04 10.10 -10.37
N TYR A 215 -7.78 10.27 -9.27
CA TYR A 215 -7.83 11.53 -8.53
C TYR A 215 -6.45 11.95 -8.02
N GLY A 216 -6.12 13.24 -8.15
CA GLY A 216 -4.82 13.78 -7.74
C GLY A 216 -3.64 13.48 -8.66
N THR A 217 -3.84 12.74 -9.76
CA THR A 217 -2.78 12.51 -10.75
C THR A 217 -2.30 13.81 -11.37
N ARG A 218 -0.97 13.94 -11.50
CA ARG A 218 -0.31 15.09 -12.11
C ARG A 218 0.50 14.62 -13.31
N ASP A 219 0.55 15.42 -14.38
CA ASP A 219 1.41 15.14 -15.54
C ASP A 219 2.85 15.62 -15.25
N LEU A 220 3.46 15.07 -14.20
CA LEU A 220 4.84 15.33 -13.80
C LEU A 220 5.38 14.21 -12.90
N PHE A 221 6.70 14.09 -12.88
CA PHE A 221 7.44 13.31 -11.90
C PHE A 221 8.47 14.19 -11.20
N GLU A 222 8.72 13.94 -9.92
CA GLU A 222 9.90 14.44 -9.24
C GLU A 222 11.04 13.43 -9.39
N LEU A 223 12.21 13.91 -9.82
CA LEU A 223 13.39 13.10 -9.99
C LEU A 223 14.31 13.27 -8.78
N MET A 224 14.63 12.16 -8.10
CA MET A 224 15.53 12.14 -6.97
C MET A 224 16.79 11.36 -7.32
N ASP A 225 17.95 11.85 -6.90
CA ASP A 225 19.25 11.17 -6.95
C ASP A 225 19.76 10.95 -5.52
N LEU A 226 19.59 9.71 -5.06
CA LEU A 226 19.91 9.25 -3.73
C LEU A 226 21.43 9.16 -3.49
N ALA A 227 22.25 9.27 -4.54
CA ALA A 227 23.71 9.33 -4.39
C ALA A 227 24.18 10.70 -3.86
N ILE A 228 23.34 11.74 -3.91
CA ILE A 228 23.70 13.12 -3.55
C ILE A 228 23.02 13.53 -2.23
N VAL A 229 23.59 13.08 -1.11
CA VAL A 229 23.03 13.35 0.22
C VAL A 229 22.95 14.86 0.52
N GLY A 230 21.76 15.36 0.84
CA GLY A 230 21.47 16.78 1.11
C GLY A 230 21.27 17.65 -0.14
N GLY A 231 21.10 17.04 -1.30
CA GLY A 231 20.86 17.67 -2.60
C GLY A 231 20.24 16.70 -3.60
N GLU A 232 19.39 15.80 -3.10
CA GLU A 232 18.87 14.64 -3.82
C GLU A 232 17.90 15.06 -4.92
N TRP A 233 17.09 16.11 -4.72
CA TRP A 233 16.14 16.57 -5.73
C TRP A 233 16.84 17.13 -6.97
N GLN A 234 16.65 16.44 -8.11
CA GLN A 234 17.24 16.81 -9.40
C GLN A 234 16.31 17.67 -10.26
N GLY A 235 15.04 17.78 -9.87
CA GLY A 235 14.03 18.59 -10.54
C GLY A 235 12.79 17.82 -10.94
N THR A 236 11.85 18.55 -11.54
CA THR A 236 10.60 18.00 -12.08
C THR A 236 10.75 17.65 -13.56
N PHE A 237 10.13 16.56 -13.97
CA PHE A 237 10.21 16.00 -15.30
C PHE A 237 8.84 15.67 -15.89
N TRP A 238 8.75 15.70 -17.21
CA TRP A 238 7.59 15.22 -17.96
C TRP A 238 8.00 14.66 -19.32
N PHE A 239 7.32 13.61 -19.79
CA PHE A 239 7.59 12.96 -21.08
C PHE A 239 7.02 13.71 -22.31
N GLY A 240 6.34 14.84 -22.10
CA GLY A 240 5.92 15.74 -23.18
C GLY A 240 4.45 15.65 -23.60
N GLY A 241 3.55 15.23 -22.71
CA GLY A 241 2.09 15.42 -22.84
C GLY A 241 1.43 14.76 -24.06
N ALA A 242 2.10 13.79 -24.72
CA ALA A 242 1.52 13.08 -25.84
C ALA A 242 0.46 12.08 -25.32
N PRO A 243 -0.69 11.87 -25.98
CA PRO A 243 -1.76 11.03 -25.44
C PRO A 243 -1.34 9.61 -25.03
N LYS A 244 -0.29 9.07 -25.66
CA LYS A 244 0.25 7.72 -25.40
C LYS A 244 1.40 7.67 -24.40
N ALA A 245 1.94 8.82 -24.00
CA ALA A 245 3.05 8.92 -23.07
C ALA A 245 2.77 10.11 -22.15
N GLN A 246 2.10 9.83 -21.05
CA GLN A 246 1.84 10.81 -20.00
C GLN A 246 2.91 10.71 -18.93
N ALA A 247 3.08 11.78 -18.16
CA ALA A 247 4.01 11.84 -17.05
C ALA A 247 3.33 11.42 -15.72
N TYR A 248 2.72 10.23 -15.74
CA TYR A 248 2.29 9.45 -14.58
C TYR A 248 2.46 7.97 -14.93
N PHE A 249 2.64 7.07 -13.96
CA PHE A 249 2.74 5.64 -14.26
C PHE A 249 1.39 4.93 -14.17
N ASP A 250 1.31 3.77 -14.83
CA ASP A 250 0.18 2.85 -14.72
C ASP A 250 0.15 2.22 -13.31
N LEU A 251 -0.77 2.69 -12.48
CA LEU A 251 -0.98 2.22 -11.12
C LEU A 251 -2.47 2.06 -10.82
N THR A 252 -2.82 0.96 -10.17
CA THR A 252 -4.12 0.78 -9.51
C THR A 252 -3.87 0.51 -8.04
N LEU A 253 -4.57 1.19 -7.15
CA LEU A 253 -4.50 0.96 -5.70
C LEU A 253 -5.82 0.38 -5.21
N PHE A 254 -5.72 -0.53 -4.24
CA PHE A 254 -6.85 -1.14 -3.57
C PHE A 254 -6.83 -0.80 -2.08
N GLY A 255 -8.02 -0.63 -1.52
CA GLY A 255 -8.25 -0.43 -0.10
C GLY A 255 -9.23 -1.47 0.44
N ASP A 256 -9.47 -1.42 1.75
CA ASP A 256 -10.35 -2.37 2.43
C ASP A 256 -11.83 -2.20 2.05
N GLY A 257 -12.20 -1.04 1.50
CA GLY A 257 -13.54 -0.70 1.04
C GLY A 257 -14.56 -0.57 2.17
N ILE A 258 -14.09 -0.39 3.41
CA ILE A 258 -14.93 -0.25 4.60
C ILE A 258 -14.67 1.11 5.21
N LEU A 259 -15.55 2.06 4.88
CA LEU A 259 -15.43 3.44 5.35
C LEU A 259 -15.22 3.53 6.87
N ASP A 260 -14.36 4.46 7.27
CA ASP A 260 -14.03 4.77 8.65
C ASP A 260 -13.44 3.59 9.44
N THR A 261 -12.91 2.58 8.75
CA THR A 261 -12.28 1.40 9.34
C THR A 261 -10.84 1.29 8.88
N ASP A 262 -9.92 1.26 9.84
CA ASP A 262 -8.50 1.08 9.56
C ASP A 262 -8.03 -0.30 10.07
N VAL A 263 -7.22 -0.99 9.29
CA VAL A 263 -6.43 -2.13 9.80
C VAL A 263 -5.20 -1.61 10.54
N VAL A 264 -5.01 -2.04 11.78
CA VAL A 264 -3.83 -1.71 12.57
C VAL A 264 -3.04 -2.99 12.84
N ASN A 265 -1.81 -3.01 12.37
CA ASN A 265 -0.89 -4.14 12.53
C ASN A 265 0.05 -3.92 13.71
N ALA A 266 0.69 -4.99 14.18
CA ALA A 266 1.77 -4.90 15.15
C ALA A 266 3.01 -4.29 14.48
N ASP A 267 3.65 -3.29 15.12
CA ASP A 267 4.87 -2.67 14.59
C ASP A 267 6.01 -3.70 14.40
N LEU A 268 6.03 -4.72 15.26
CA LEU A 268 6.97 -5.83 15.24
C LEU A 268 6.17 -7.12 15.44
N PRO A 269 5.63 -7.71 14.35
CA PRO A 269 4.80 -8.90 14.46
C PRO A 269 5.62 -10.08 15.01
N ASP A 270 5.06 -10.75 16.01
CA ASP A 270 5.60 -11.98 16.60
C ASP A 270 5.15 -13.21 15.79
N THR A 271 5.73 -14.38 16.11
CA THR A 271 5.47 -15.64 15.37
C THR A 271 4.02 -16.12 15.38
N GLY A 272 3.19 -15.63 16.30
CA GLY A 272 1.77 -15.94 16.42
C GLY A 272 0.85 -14.85 15.89
N ASP A 273 1.39 -13.75 15.34
CA ASP A 273 0.60 -12.71 14.67
C ASP A 273 0.31 -13.15 13.22
N VAL A 274 -0.56 -14.17 13.11
CA VAL A 274 -0.78 -14.93 11.87
C VAL A 274 -2.23 -14.87 11.37
N LEU A 275 -3.13 -14.29 12.16
CA LEU A 275 -4.54 -14.19 11.78
C LEU A 275 -4.78 -12.85 11.06
N CYS A 276 -5.80 -12.82 10.20
CA CYS A 276 -6.32 -11.57 9.67
C CYS A 276 -7.75 -11.40 10.13
N LEU A 277 -8.10 -10.24 10.68
CA LEU A 277 -9.46 -9.88 11.03
C LEU A 277 -9.96 -8.84 10.02
N GLY A 278 -11.11 -9.13 9.41
CA GLY A 278 -11.86 -8.20 8.57
C GLY A 278 -13.27 -7.97 9.10
N SER A 279 -13.97 -7.02 8.50
CA SER A 279 -15.41 -6.80 8.70
C SER A 279 -16.16 -6.82 7.36
N ASP A 280 -17.48 -7.01 7.40
CA ASP A 280 -18.32 -6.99 6.20
C ASP A 280 -18.83 -5.59 5.84
N MET A 281 -18.84 -4.67 6.79
CA MET A 281 -19.30 -3.29 6.63
C MET A 281 -18.83 -2.38 7.75
N GLU A 282 -19.03 -1.07 7.55
CA GLU A 282 -18.68 -0.02 8.51
C GLU A 282 -19.37 -0.21 9.88
N PHE A 283 -18.61 0.05 10.94
CA PHE A 283 -19.07 -0.09 12.32
C PHE A 283 -19.80 1.17 12.81
N ARG A 284 -21.06 1.34 12.34
CA ARG A 284 -21.94 2.46 12.71
C ARG A 284 -23.17 2.04 13.51
N ALA A 285 -23.70 2.97 14.30
CA ALA A 285 -24.96 2.80 15.01
C ALA A 285 -26.11 2.45 14.04
N GLY A 286 -26.84 1.38 14.33
CA GLY A 286 -27.92 0.87 13.47
C GLY A 286 -27.50 -0.20 12.46
N ASN A 287 -26.20 -0.42 12.23
CA ASN A 287 -25.72 -1.56 11.44
C ASN A 287 -25.65 -2.84 12.28
N ALA A 288 -25.69 -3.99 11.63
CA ALA A 288 -25.30 -5.27 12.22
C ALA A 288 -24.07 -5.74 11.48
N VAL A 289 -22.95 -5.81 12.18
CA VAL A 289 -21.62 -6.00 11.59
C VAL A 289 -21.13 -7.41 11.88
N THR A 290 -20.59 -8.06 10.87
CA THR A 290 -19.90 -9.34 10.98
C THR A 290 -18.40 -9.11 10.92
N TRP A 291 -17.71 -9.55 11.97
CA TRP A 291 -16.28 -9.71 11.92
C TRP A 291 -15.95 -11.18 11.64
N ALA A 292 -15.00 -11.39 10.76
CA ALA A 292 -14.57 -12.72 10.38
C ALA A 292 -13.04 -12.75 10.25
N LEU A 293 -12.47 -13.89 10.59
CA LEU A 293 -11.10 -14.17 10.16
C LEU A 293 -11.06 -14.32 8.64
N ASP A 294 -10.02 -13.78 8.00
CA ASP A 294 -9.86 -13.97 6.56
C ASP A 294 -9.49 -15.43 6.24
N ASP A 295 -10.13 -15.96 5.22
CA ASP A 295 -9.94 -17.33 4.73
C ASP A 295 -9.17 -17.37 3.40
N ALA A 296 -8.57 -16.25 2.96
CA ALA A 296 -7.70 -16.12 1.79
C ALA A 296 -7.97 -17.18 0.70
N GLY A 297 -9.12 -17.06 0.02
CA GLY A 297 -9.50 -17.98 -1.06
C GLY A 297 -10.13 -19.32 -0.65
N GLY A 298 -10.55 -19.48 0.60
CA GLY A 298 -11.22 -20.69 1.09
C GLY A 298 -10.28 -21.78 1.58
N THR A 299 -9.03 -21.43 1.88
CA THR A 299 -7.95 -22.40 2.13
C THR A 299 -7.23 -22.21 3.46
N ALA A 300 -7.59 -21.18 4.23
CA ALA A 300 -6.98 -20.94 5.52
C ALA A 300 -7.30 -22.10 6.48
N VAL A 301 -6.29 -22.50 7.23
CA VAL A 301 -6.45 -23.48 8.30
C VAL A 301 -6.39 -22.72 9.61
N PHE A 302 -7.44 -22.87 10.42
CA PHE A 302 -7.57 -22.28 11.75
C PHE A 302 -7.32 -23.37 12.81
N PRO A 303 -6.07 -23.59 13.25
CA PRO A 303 -5.70 -24.75 14.05
C PRO A 303 -6.04 -24.59 15.54
N SER A 304 -6.32 -23.37 16.02
CA SER A 304 -6.65 -23.13 17.43
C SER A 304 -7.95 -23.82 17.82
N ALA A 305 -8.02 -24.25 19.08
CA ALA A 305 -9.19 -24.95 19.63
C ALA A 305 -10.41 -24.03 19.82
N ALA A 306 -10.16 -22.73 19.99
CA ALA A 306 -11.19 -21.71 20.11
C ALA A 306 -10.69 -20.38 19.56
N TYR A 307 -11.61 -19.58 19.04
CA TYR A 307 -11.35 -18.21 18.60
C TYR A 307 -12.27 -17.26 19.35
N ALA A 308 -11.72 -16.11 19.73
CA ALA A 308 -12.51 -15.09 20.39
C ALA A 308 -12.02 -13.70 20.02
N MET A 309 -12.92 -12.73 20.06
CA MET A 309 -12.66 -11.35 19.70
C MET A 309 -12.74 -10.44 20.92
N LEU A 310 -11.73 -9.61 21.09
CA LEU A 310 -11.67 -8.50 22.04
C LEU A 310 -12.19 -7.24 21.35
N VAL A 311 -13.02 -6.48 22.04
CA VAL A 311 -13.53 -5.20 21.56
C VAL A 311 -13.37 -4.16 22.67
N GLY A 312 -12.76 -3.02 22.37
CA GLY A 312 -12.48 -1.96 23.33
C GLY A 312 -12.57 -0.56 22.73
N THR A 313 -12.38 0.47 23.55
CA THR A 313 -12.36 1.88 23.10
C THR A 313 -10.96 2.43 22.86
N ALA A 314 -9.93 1.64 23.17
CA ALA A 314 -8.54 2.02 22.98
C ALA A 314 -7.72 0.82 22.49
N GLY A 315 -6.64 1.14 21.78
CA GLY A 315 -5.68 0.17 21.29
C GLY A 315 -4.27 0.75 21.34
N GLY A 316 -3.32 -0.09 20.94
CA GLY A 316 -1.88 0.18 20.97
C GLY A 316 -1.10 -1.12 21.08
N ASN A 317 0.22 -1.06 21.10
CA ASN A 317 1.04 -2.26 21.21
C ASN A 317 1.25 -2.66 22.69
N PHE A 318 0.61 -3.75 23.12
CA PHE A 318 0.73 -4.30 24.47
C PHE A 318 1.60 -5.56 24.53
N GLY A 319 2.27 -5.91 23.42
CA GLY A 319 3.13 -7.09 23.29
C GLY A 319 2.44 -8.40 23.67
N ALA A 320 3.22 -9.32 24.26
CA ALA A 320 2.82 -10.67 24.66
C ALA A 320 1.79 -10.78 25.80
N ALA A 321 0.99 -9.74 26.07
CA ALA A 321 -0.01 -9.73 27.13
C ALA A 321 -1.16 -10.73 26.88
N ALA A 322 -1.50 -11.00 25.61
CA ALA A 322 -2.49 -12.01 25.24
C ALA A 322 -1.96 -13.45 25.37
N GLY A 323 -0.66 -13.64 25.13
CA GLY A 323 -0.01 -14.94 25.03
C GLY A 323 1.44 -14.80 24.56
N ALA A 324 2.24 -15.84 24.78
CA ALA A 324 3.64 -15.83 24.34
C ALA A 324 3.71 -15.91 22.81
N GLY A 325 4.41 -14.95 22.18
CA GLY A 325 4.56 -14.86 20.74
C GLY A 325 3.32 -14.33 20.01
N THR A 326 2.42 -13.62 20.70
CA THR A 326 1.28 -12.92 20.10
C THR A 326 1.28 -11.46 20.55
N THR A 327 0.97 -10.53 19.67
CA THR A 327 0.85 -9.11 20.00
C THR A 327 -0.58 -8.73 20.29
N LEU A 328 -0.83 -8.22 21.50
CA LEU A 328 -2.12 -7.65 21.85
C LEU A 328 -2.19 -6.19 21.38
N LEU A 329 -3.24 -5.87 20.62
CA LEU A 329 -3.46 -4.55 20.02
C LEU A 329 -4.66 -3.79 20.62
N VAL A 330 -5.59 -4.49 21.27
CA VAL A 330 -6.72 -3.87 22.00
C VAL A 330 -6.35 -3.70 23.47
N ASP A 331 -6.59 -2.52 24.05
CA ASP A 331 -6.32 -2.28 25.47
C ASP A 331 -7.27 -3.10 26.37
N PRO A 332 -6.76 -4.05 27.18
CA PRO A 332 -7.57 -4.82 28.14
C PRO A 332 -8.36 -3.97 29.14
N GLY A 333 -7.87 -2.77 29.46
CA GLY A 333 -8.52 -1.83 30.36
C GLY A 333 -9.70 -1.08 29.72
N SER A 334 -9.83 -1.14 28.40
CA SER A 334 -10.82 -0.38 27.62
C SER A 334 -11.97 -1.24 27.08
N LEU A 335 -12.01 -2.51 27.46
CA LEU A 335 -12.94 -3.48 26.87
C LEU A 335 -14.40 -3.04 27.03
N LEU A 336 -15.09 -3.00 25.89
CA LEU A 336 -16.49 -2.63 25.81
C LEU A 336 -17.36 -3.81 26.20
N PHE A 337 -18.23 -3.57 27.19
CA PHE A 337 -19.30 -4.45 27.67
C PHE A 337 -18.86 -5.86 28.16
N PRO A 338 -19.43 -6.35 29.27
CA PRO A 338 -19.55 -7.79 29.44
C PRO A 338 -20.59 -8.33 28.43
N PRO A 339 -20.32 -9.42 27.69
CA PRO A 339 -19.21 -10.35 27.83
C PRO A 339 -18.23 -10.28 26.64
N THR A 340 -17.23 -9.40 26.70
CA THR A 340 -15.96 -9.66 26.00
C THR A 340 -15.16 -10.72 26.77
N PRO A 341 -14.49 -11.66 26.08
CA PRO A 341 -14.37 -11.76 24.63
C PRO A 341 -15.60 -12.40 23.96
N PHE A 342 -15.91 -11.98 22.74
CA PHE A 342 -16.94 -12.59 21.91
C PHE A 342 -16.42 -13.87 21.28
N VAL A 343 -17.08 -15.00 21.51
CA VAL A 343 -16.66 -16.27 20.91
C VAL A 343 -16.95 -16.24 19.42
N MET A 344 -15.92 -16.53 18.61
CA MET A 344 -16.03 -16.68 17.17
C MET A 344 -16.23 -18.15 16.83
N SER A 345 -17.08 -18.44 15.86
CA SER A 345 -17.41 -19.83 15.49
C SER A 345 -17.61 -19.98 13.99
N GLY A 346 -17.60 -21.22 13.51
CA GLY A 346 -17.74 -21.55 12.09
C GLY A 346 -16.50 -22.22 11.53
N ALA A 347 -16.57 -22.60 10.25
CA ALA A 347 -15.42 -23.07 9.50
C ALA A 347 -14.40 -21.93 9.29
N VAL A 348 -14.93 -20.75 8.95
CA VAL A 348 -14.25 -19.47 9.07
C VAL A 348 -14.74 -18.83 10.37
N PRO A 349 -13.91 -18.72 11.42
CA PRO A 349 -14.34 -18.14 12.68
C PRO A 349 -14.86 -16.72 12.48
N SER A 350 -16.10 -16.50 12.89
CA SER A 350 -16.78 -15.21 12.74
C SER A 350 -17.73 -14.94 13.91
N VAL A 351 -18.09 -13.66 14.06
CA VAL A 351 -19.13 -13.19 14.98
C VAL A 351 -19.89 -12.02 14.35
N THR A 352 -21.21 -12.10 14.40
CA THR A 352 -22.11 -11.01 13.96
C THR A 352 -22.72 -10.34 15.17
N THR A 353 -22.64 -9.01 15.21
CA THR A 353 -23.28 -8.21 16.25
C THR A 353 -24.79 -8.13 16.05
N PRO A 354 -25.58 -8.01 17.13
CA PRO A 354 -26.90 -7.41 16.99
C PRO A 354 -26.76 -5.97 16.48
N THR A 355 -27.87 -5.38 16.04
CA THR A 355 -27.90 -3.97 15.63
C THR A 355 -27.21 -3.07 16.66
N LEU A 356 -26.20 -2.33 16.21
CA LEU A 356 -25.29 -1.59 17.06
C LEU A 356 -26.00 -0.40 17.72
N PRO A 357 -25.79 -0.18 19.03
CA PRO A 357 -26.32 0.98 19.74
C PRO A 357 -25.52 2.24 19.38
N GLY A 358 -25.74 3.35 20.10
CA GLY A 358 -24.82 4.49 20.03
C GLY A 358 -23.41 4.06 20.41
N LEU A 359 -22.43 4.39 19.55
CA LEU A 359 -21.05 3.94 19.65
C LEU A 359 -20.15 5.04 20.22
N PRO A 360 -19.05 4.68 20.90
CA PRO A 360 -18.01 5.64 21.25
C PRO A 360 -17.26 6.11 19.97
N PRO A 361 -16.52 7.22 20.03
CA PRO A 361 -15.85 7.80 18.85
C PRO A 361 -14.85 6.87 18.17
N THR A 362 -14.26 5.95 18.93
CA THR A 362 -13.34 4.95 18.39
C THR A 362 -13.61 3.60 19.03
N VAL A 363 -13.66 2.56 18.20
CA VAL A 363 -13.79 1.17 18.63
C VAL A 363 -12.66 0.36 18.03
N TRP A 364 -12.01 -0.45 18.86
CA TRP A 364 -10.95 -1.35 18.47
C TRP A 364 -11.45 -2.78 18.59
N ALA A 365 -11.21 -3.62 17.58
CA ALA A 365 -11.53 -5.04 17.60
C ALA A 365 -10.30 -5.85 17.20
N GLN A 366 -10.01 -6.94 17.91
CA GLN A 366 -8.93 -7.86 17.57
C GLN A 366 -9.37 -9.29 17.90
N SER A 367 -9.00 -10.24 17.06
CA SER A 367 -9.28 -11.65 17.27
C SER A 367 -8.04 -12.39 17.77
N LEU A 368 -8.29 -13.42 18.57
CA LEU A 368 -7.27 -14.27 19.17
C LEU A 368 -7.66 -15.74 19.00
N GLY A 369 -6.68 -16.56 18.65
CA GLY A 369 -6.76 -18.02 18.64
C GLY A 369 -6.17 -18.61 19.92
N PHE A 370 -6.84 -19.60 20.51
CA PHE A 370 -6.47 -20.23 21.77
C PHE A 370 -6.26 -21.73 21.61
N ASN A 371 -5.09 -22.23 22.03
CA ASN A 371 -4.79 -23.68 22.09
C ASN A 371 -5.41 -24.37 23.33
N GLY A 372 -6.35 -23.72 24.00
CA GLY A 372 -6.98 -24.16 25.25
C GLY A 372 -8.21 -23.32 25.59
N GLY A 373 -8.49 -23.14 26.88
CA GLY A 373 -9.58 -22.27 27.31
C GLY A 373 -9.30 -20.79 27.00
N ILE A 374 -10.33 -20.07 26.55
CA ILE A 374 -10.27 -18.62 26.34
C ILE A 374 -9.90 -17.94 27.67
N GLY A 375 -8.77 -17.23 27.68
CA GLY A 375 -8.26 -16.57 28.87
C GLY A 375 -6.93 -15.88 28.64
N ALA A 376 -6.60 -14.93 29.51
CA ALA A 376 -5.34 -14.20 29.45
C ALA A 376 -4.13 -15.15 29.50
N GLY A 377 -3.15 -14.90 28.63
CA GLY A 377 -1.92 -15.69 28.53
C GLY A 377 -2.06 -17.02 27.78
N ASN A 378 -3.27 -17.38 27.32
CA ASN A 378 -3.52 -18.62 26.58
C ASN A 378 -3.63 -18.41 25.06
N ALA A 379 -3.53 -17.16 24.58
CA ALA A 379 -3.53 -16.92 23.14
C ALA A 379 -2.28 -17.56 22.52
N ALA A 380 -2.48 -18.21 21.39
CA ALA A 380 -1.43 -18.79 20.56
C ALA A 380 -1.35 -18.11 19.19
N GLU A 381 -2.44 -17.45 18.79
CA GLU A 381 -2.55 -16.71 17.55
C GLU A 381 -3.23 -15.37 17.83
N ALA A 382 -2.84 -14.32 17.12
CA ALA A 382 -3.47 -13.02 17.15
C ALA A 382 -3.63 -12.45 15.74
N SER A 383 -4.65 -11.62 15.55
CA SER A 383 -4.83 -10.87 14.31
C SER A 383 -4.30 -9.44 14.40
N ASN A 384 -4.27 -8.76 13.26
CA ASN A 384 -4.40 -7.30 13.22
C ASN A 384 -5.61 -6.84 14.05
N ALA A 385 -5.58 -5.58 14.48
CA ALA A 385 -6.76 -4.91 15.00
C ALA A 385 -7.50 -4.19 13.87
N LEU A 386 -8.80 -4.03 14.04
CA LEU A 386 -9.61 -3.08 13.29
C LEU A 386 -9.90 -1.89 14.20
N ARG A 387 -9.60 -0.68 13.72
CA ARG A 387 -9.93 0.59 14.36
C ARG A 387 -11.07 1.23 13.59
N HIS A 388 -12.22 1.36 14.22
CA HIS A 388 -13.40 1.99 13.64
C HIS A 388 -13.60 3.40 14.23
N ASN A 389 -13.75 4.40 13.37
CA ASN A 389 -13.98 5.80 13.73
C ASN A 389 -15.48 6.15 13.57
N ASN A 390 -16.08 6.86 14.54
CA ASN A 390 -17.53 7.11 14.65
C ASN A 390 -17.92 8.56 14.91
#